data_AF-A0A7S0XRR5-F1
#
_entry.id   AF-A0A7S0XRR5-F1
#
_cell.length_a   1.000
_cell.length_b   1.000
_cell.length_c   1.000
_cell.angle_alpha   90.00
_cell.angle_beta   90.00
_cell.angle_gamma   90.00
#
_symmetry.space_group_name_H-M   'P 1'
#
loop_
_entity.id
_entity.type
_entity.pdbx_description
1 polymer ?
#
loop_
_entity_poly.entity_id
_entity_poly.type
_entity_poly.pdbx_seq_one_letter_code
_entity_poly.pdbx_strand_id
1 'polypeptide(L)'
;LGWGVLAKLLTDSSPEVKAQALLSAKTVCRVAGNELPSAMIDTVILPIYQSLKDKNPSVRTVAERAMLHLLCLYSGIDVAESAAGRLKEADQVGVLEYCKRVVAKGVDACAVSDE
;
A
#
# COMPACT_ATOMS: atom_id res chain seq x y z
N LEU A 1 8.54 -5.22 18.25
CA LEU A 1 7.08 -5.32 18.07
C LEU A 1 6.78 -5.09 16.60
N GLY A 2 6.27 -6.12 15.94
CA GLY A 2 6.47 -6.33 14.51
C GLY A 2 5.32 -5.84 13.62
N TRP A 3 5.64 -5.71 12.34
CA TRP A 3 4.75 -5.43 11.21
C TRP A 3 3.43 -6.22 11.22
N GLY A 4 3.38 -7.37 11.90
CA GLY A 4 2.14 -8.12 12.13
C GLY A 4 1.06 -7.38 12.95
N VAL A 5 1.41 -6.41 13.80
CA VAL A 5 0.39 -5.56 14.47
C VAL A 5 -0.22 -4.60 13.47
N LEU A 6 0.61 -3.95 12.63
CA LEU A 6 0.13 -3.07 11.57
C LEU A 6 -0.76 -3.82 10.58
N ALA A 7 -0.38 -5.04 10.20
CA ALA A 7 -1.18 -5.91 9.33
C ALA A 7 -2.61 -6.13 9.88
N LYS A 8 -2.71 -6.42 11.18
CA LYS A 8 -4.01 -6.61 11.84
C LYS A 8 -4.87 -5.35 11.78
N LEU A 9 -4.28 -4.20 12.07
CA LEU A 9 -4.98 -2.90 12.05
C LEU A 9 -5.42 -2.49 10.65
N LEU A 10 -4.65 -2.85 9.60
CA LEU A 10 -5.03 -2.64 8.20
C LEU A 10 -6.24 -3.49 7.78
N THR A 11 -6.54 -4.56 8.51
CA THR A 11 -7.69 -5.43 8.27
C THR A 11 -8.81 -5.25 9.30
N ASP A 12 -8.72 -4.20 10.13
CA ASP A 12 -9.71 -3.95 11.18
C ASP A 12 -11.11 -3.70 10.61
N SER A 13 -12.14 -4.06 11.36
CA SER A 13 -13.53 -3.86 10.93
C SER A 13 -13.97 -2.40 11.07
N SER A 14 -13.34 -1.62 11.95
CA SER A 14 -13.55 -0.18 12.08
C SER A 14 -12.89 0.57 10.92
N PRO A 15 -13.66 1.35 10.14
CA PRO A 15 -13.11 2.20 9.10
C PRO A 15 -12.10 3.23 9.63
N GLU A 16 -12.33 3.79 10.81
CA GLU A 16 -11.43 4.75 11.46
C GLU A 16 -10.09 4.10 11.81
N VAL A 17 -10.09 2.92 12.44
CA VAL A 17 -8.86 2.20 12.79
C VAL A 17 -8.08 1.86 11.53
N LYS A 18 -8.77 1.34 10.52
CA LYS A 18 -8.17 1.01 9.23
C LYS A 18 -7.57 2.23 8.52
N ALA A 19 -8.30 3.35 8.47
CA ALA A 19 -7.81 4.60 7.89
C ALA A 19 -6.56 5.10 8.63
N GLN A 20 -6.54 5.05 9.96
CA GLN A 20 -5.40 5.48 10.76
C GLN A 20 -4.18 4.55 10.57
N ALA A 21 -4.41 3.25 10.40
CA ALA A 21 -3.36 2.29 10.06
C ALA A 21 -2.76 2.57 8.68
N LEU A 22 -3.60 2.87 7.68
CA LEU A 22 -3.15 3.24 6.33
C LEU A 22 -2.36 4.56 6.34
N LEU A 23 -2.78 5.57 7.11
CA LEU A 23 -2.02 6.82 7.30
C LEU A 23 -0.67 6.58 7.95
N SER A 24 -0.62 5.67 8.92
CA SER A 24 0.63 5.27 9.57
C SER A 24 1.56 4.58 8.59
N ALA A 25 1.04 3.66 7.77
CA ALA A 25 1.80 3.00 6.70
C ALA A 25 2.32 4.01 5.67
N LYS A 26 1.49 4.97 5.21
CA LYS A 26 1.90 6.09 4.34
C LYS A 26 3.07 6.85 4.96
N THR A 27 2.93 7.25 6.22
CA THR A 27 3.93 8.06 6.92
C THR A 27 5.26 7.33 7.06
N VAL A 28 5.21 6.04 7.43
CA VAL A 28 6.40 5.19 7.54
C VAL A 28 7.09 5.04 6.19
N CYS A 29 6.34 4.77 5.10
CA CYS A 29 6.91 4.73 3.76
C CYS A 29 7.60 6.06 3.42
N ARG A 30 6.90 7.18 3.61
CA ARG A 30 7.47 8.50 3.31
C ARG A 30 8.77 8.80 4.08
N VAL A 31 8.84 8.47 5.37
CA VAL A 31 9.97 8.81 6.24
C VAL A 31 11.14 7.85 6.07
N ALA A 32 10.87 6.54 5.98
CA ALA A 32 11.91 5.53 5.93
C ALA A 32 12.59 5.42 4.56
N GLY A 33 11.92 5.83 3.47
CA GLY A 33 12.48 5.73 2.12
C GLY A 33 12.95 4.29 1.81
N ASN A 34 14.02 4.15 1.03
CA ASN A 34 14.52 2.86 0.55
C ASN A 34 15.04 1.91 1.67
N GLU A 35 14.99 2.31 2.94
CA GLU A 35 15.47 1.53 4.08
C GLU A 35 14.43 0.54 4.64
N LEU A 36 13.22 0.51 4.08
CA LEU A 36 12.17 -0.40 4.56
C LEU A 36 12.47 -1.87 4.20
N PRO A 37 12.39 -2.80 5.18
CA PRO A 37 12.61 -4.22 4.93
C PRO A 37 11.59 -4.78 3.93
N SER A 38 12.03 -5.59 2.97
CA SER A 38 11.14 -6.24 1.99
C SER A 38 10.01 -7.05 2.65
N ALA A 39 10.28 -7.67 3.80
CA ALA A 39 9.30 -8.43 4.58
C ALA A 39 8.13 -7.56 5.09
N MET A 40 8.34 -6.26 5.28
CA MET A 40 7.27 -5.33 5.65
C MET A 40 6.28 -5.18 4.50
N ILE A 41 6.78 -5.07 3.27
CA ILE A 41 5.98 -4.90 2.05
C ILE A 41 5.04 -6.08 1.87
N ASP A 42 5.57 -7.29 2.00
CA ASP A 42 4.78 -8.53 1.89
C ASP A 42 3.62 -8.53 2.89
N THR A 43 3.83 -7.91 4.05
CA THR A 43 2.87 -7.83 5.13
C THR A 43 1.79 -6.76 4.89
N VAL A 44 2.11 -5.66 4.21
CA VAL A 44 1.20 -4.49 4.09
C VAL A 44 0.59 -4.31 2.70
N ILE A 45 1.24 -4.80 1.63
CA ILE A 45 0.80 -4.54 0.25
C ILE A 45 -0.59 -5.11 -0.04
N LEU A 46 -0.86 -6.33 0.42
CA LEU A 46 -2.16 -6.97 0.21
C LEU A 46 -3.26 -6.30 1.04
N PRO A 47 -3.10 -6.05 2.36
CA PRO A 47 -4.09 -5.30 3.12
C PRO A 47 -4.37 -3.89 2.57
N ILE A 48 -3.34 -3.17 2.10
CA ILE A 48 -3.51 -1.87 1.45
C ILE A 48 -4.31 -2.03 0.16
N TYR A 49 -3.96 -3.00 -0.69
CA TYR A 49 -4.68 -3.28 -1.93
C TYR A 49 -6.16 -3.65 -1.68
N GLN A 50 -6.44 -4.47 -0.67
CA GLN A 50 -7.81 -4.82 -0.28
C GLN A 50 -8.58 -3.59 0.17
N SER A 51 -7.92 -2.64 0.86
CA SER A 51 -8.53 -1.39 1.30
C SER A 51 -8.89 -0.44 0.15
N LEU A 52 -8.30 -0.60 -1.05
CA LEU A 52 -8.75 0.12 -2.26
C LEU A 52 -10.17 -0.26 -2.67
N LYS A 53 -10.65 -1.42 -2.23
CA LYS A 53 -12.00 -1.94 -2.52
C LYS A 53 -12.95 -1.73 -1.33
N ASP A 54 -12.54 -0.98 -0.32
CA ASP A 54 -13.36 -0.74 0.87
C ASP A 54 -14.66 0.01 0.52
N LYS A 55 -15.75 -0.26 1.25
CA LYS A 55 -17.03 0.42 1.05
C LYS A 55 -16.95 1.89 1.47
N ASN A 56 -16.13 2.21 2.46
CA ASN A 56 -15.92 3.56 2.94
C ASN A 56 -15.01 4.35 1.98
N PRO A 57 -15.50 5.45 1.35
CA PRO A 57 -14.70 6.26 0.43
C PRO A 57 -13.42 6.83 1.05
N SER A 58 -13.46 7.24 2.32
CA SER A 58 -12.31 7.80 3.01
C SER A 58 -11.19 6.76 3.14
N VAL A 59 -11.53 5.51 3.45
CA VAL A 59 -10.57 4.41 3.51
C VAL A 59 -9.93 4.19 2.14
N ARG A 60 -10.74 4.17 1.06
CA ARG A 60 -10.23 3.99 -0.31
C ARG A 60 -9.22 5.07 -0.68
N THR A 61 -9.55 6.34 -0.45
CA THR A 61 -8.66 7.48 -0.74
C THR A 61 -7.33 7.38 0.02
N VAL A 62 -7.38 7.01 1.30
CA VAL A 62 -6.16 6.85 2.10
C VAL A 62 -5.35 5.64 1.63
N ALA A 63 -6.01 4.55 1.25
CA ALA A 63 -5.34 3.36 0.71
C ALA A 63 -4.66 3.64 -0.63
N GLU A 64 -5.29 4.41 -1.51
CA GLU A 64 -4.68 4.86 -2.77
C GLU A 64 -3.39 5.63 -2.51
N ARG A 65 -3.44 6.61 -1.60
CA ARG A 65 -2.27 7.39 -1.17
C ARG A 65 -1.18 6.50 -0.56
N ALA A 66 -1.54 5.57 0.33
CA ALA A 66 -0.59 4.66 0.96
C ALA A 66 0.10 3.74 -0.05
N MET A 67 -0.66 3.16 -0.99
CA MET A 67 -0.11 2.32 -2.05
C MET A 67 0.83 3.11 -2.96
N LEU A 68 0.48 4.36 -3.27
CA LEU A 68 1.31 5.23 -4.10
C LEU A 68 2.68 5.47 -3.48
N HIS A 69 2.71 5.86 -2.20
CA HIS A 69 3.97 6.09 -1.50
C HIS A 69 4.80 4.81 -1.38
N LEU A 70 4.16 3.65 -1.19
CA LEU A 70 4.84 2.37 -1.18
C LEU A 70 5.51 2.08 -2.54
N LEU A 71 4.84 2.36 -3.66
CA LEU A 71 5.39 2.15 -5.00
C LEU A 71 6.51 3.15 -5.35
N CYS A 72 6.38 4.42 -4.94
CA CYS A 72 7.43 5.42 -5.13
C CYS A 72 8.71 5.07 -4.37
N LEU A 73 8.57 4.49 -3.18
CA LEU A 73 9.69 4.14 -2.31
C LEU A 73 10.63 3.10 -2.92
N TYR A 74 10.12 2.18 -3.73
CA TYR A 74 10.94 1.13 -4.33
C TYR A 74 11.33 1.42 -5.79
N SER A 75 11.20 2.68 -6.22
CA SER A 75 11.60 3.13 -7.57
C SER A 75 11.00 2.29 -8.71
N GLY A 76 9.78 1.78 -8.54
CA GLY A 76 9.09 1.06 -9.60
C GLY A 76 8.37 -0.20 -9.17
N ILE A 77 8.13 -1.06 -10.15
CA ILE A 77 7.25 -2.21 -10.01
C ILE A 77 7.93 -3.45 -9.45
N ASP A 78 9.25 -3.56 -9.53
CA ASP A 78 10.00 -4.78 -9.21
C ASP A 78 9.68 -5.31 -7.81
N VAL A 79 9.47 -4.40 -6.86
CA VAL A 79 9.15 -4.75 -5.48
C VAL A 79 7.67 -5.11 -5.30
N ALA A 80 6.78 -4.47 -6.06
CA ALA A 80 5.41 -4.92 -6.16
C ALA A 80 5.31 -6.30 -6.84
N GLU A 81 6.18 -6.60 -7.81
CA GLU A 81 6.28 -7.90 -8.47
C GLU A 81 6.81 -8.98 -7.53
N SER A 82 7.87 -8.67 -6.78
CA SER A 82 8.40 -9.57 -5.75
C SER A 82 7.36 -9.86 -4.66
N ALA A 83 6.67 -8.83 -4.18
CA ALA A 83 5.65 -8.99 -3.15
C ALA A 83 4.40 -9.72 -3.69
N ALA A 84 3.94 -9.39 -4.90
CA ALA A 84 2.82 -10.05 -5.53
C ALA A 84 3.09 -11.54 -5.84
N GLY A 85 4.33 -11.90 -6.19
CA GLY A 85 4.74 -13.30 -6.37
C GLY A 85 4.65 -14.16 -5.11
N ARG A 86 4.51 -13.54 -3.93
CA ARG A 86 4.31 -14.23 -2.64
C ARG A 86 2.84 -14.25 -2.20
N LEU A 87 1.94 -13.64 -2.97
CA LEU A 87 0.49 -13.64 -2.71
C LEU A 87 -0.18 -14.88 -3.31
N LYS A 88 -1.44 -15.09 -2.95
CA LYS A 88 -2.29 -16.06 -3.63
C LYS A 88 -2.53 -15.61 -5.07
N GLU A 89 -2.61 -16.56 -5.99
CA GLU A 89 -2.78 -16.32 -7.43
C GLU A 89 -3.96 -15.38 -7.76
N ALA A 90 -5.07 -15.52 -7.04
CA ALA A 90 -6.26 -14.68 -7.20
C ALA A 90 -6.01 -13.18 -6.88
N ASP A 91 -5.11 -12.90 -5.95
CA ASP A 91 -4.77 -11.53 -5.54
C ASP A 91 -3.59 -10.97 -6.35
N GLN A 92 -2.67 -11.84 -6.76
CA GLN A 92 -1.44 -11.50 -7.49
C GLN A 92 -1.73 -10.69 -8.76
N VAL A 93 -2.63 -11.18 -9.62
CA VAL A 93 -2.93 -10.51 -10.91
C VAL A 93 -3.48 -9.10 -10.67
N GLY A 94 -4.44 -8.97 -9.75
CA GLY A 94 -5.08 -7.68 -9.50
C GLY A 94 -4.16 -6.65 -8.85
N VAL A 95 -3.30 -7.08 -7.91
CA VAL A 95 -2.28 -6.22 -7.30
C VAL A 95 -1.31 -5.72 -8.37
N LEU A 96 -0.78 -6.63 -9.19
CA LEU A 96 0.16 -6.30 -10.27
C LEU A 96 -0.44 -5.33 -11.28
N GLU A 97 -1.64 -5.60 -11.78
CA GLU A 97 -2.31 -4.72 -12.74
C GLU A 97 -2.56 -3.31 -12.15
N TYR A 98 -2.92 -3.23 -10.87
CA TYR A 98 -3.05 -1.94 -10.20
C TYR A 98 -1.71 -1.21 -10.14
N CYS A 99 -0.65 -1.86 -9.65
CA CYS A 99 0.67 -1.27 -9.53
C CYS A 99 1.22 -0.84 -10.91
N LYS A 100 1.06 -1.65 -11.96
CA LYS A 100 1.42 -1.31 -13.36
C LYS A 100 0.74 -0.03 -13.82
N ARG A 101 -0.58 0.08 -13.60
CA ARG A 101 -1.35 1.27 -14.00
C ARG A 101 -0.93 2.52 -13.24
N VAL A 102 -0.59 2.39 -11.96
CA VAL A 102 -0.13 3.53 -11.14
C VAL A 102 1.25 4.00 -11.58
N VAL A 103 2.20 3.08 -11.75
CA VAL A 103 3.58 3.41 -12.19
C VAL A 103 3.59 3.99 -13.60
N ALA A 104 2.78 3.46 -14.52
CA ALA A 104 2.68 3.96 -15.90
C ALA A 104 2.16 5.39 -16.01
N LYS A 105 1.44 5.89 -14.99
CA LYS A 105 0.98 7.30 -14.93
C LYS A 105 2.09 8.27 -14.49
N GLY A 106 3.26 7.76 -14.09
CA GLY A 106 4.40 8.57 -13.68
C GLY A 106 4.28 9.14 -12.26
N VAL A 107 5.44 9.43 -11.65
CA VAL A 107 5.55 9.99 -10.29
C VAL A 107 4.95 11.41 -10.20
N ASP A 108 4.75 12.10 -11.34
CA ASP A 108 4.08 13.41 -11.38
C ASP A 108 2.57 13.32 -11.11
N ALA A 109 1.94 12.15 -11.27
CA ALA A 109 0.60 11.90 -10.73
C ALA A 109 0.62 11.71 -9.20
N CYS A 110 1.80 11.54 -8.59
CA CYS A 110 2.02 11.43 -7.14
C CYS A 110 2.22 12.77 -6.44
N ALA A 111 2.22 13.89 -7.16
CA ALA A 111 1.93 15.21 -6.59
C ALA A 111 0.45 15.30 -6.20
N VAL A 112 -0.03 14.35 -5.38
CA VAL A 112 -1.28 14.53 -4.65
C VAL A 112 -0.94 15.55 -3.59
N SER A 113 -1.29 16.82 -3.84
CA SER A 113 -1.20 17.88 -2.83
C SER A 113 -1.72 17.36 -1.49
N ASP A 114 -0.91 17.52 -0.45
CA ASP A 114 -1.24 17.21 0.95
C ASP A 114 -2.27 18.21 1.52
N GLU A 115 -3.30 18.55 0.72
CA GLU A 115 -4.50 19.24 1.19
C GLU A 115 -5.56 18.22 1.67
#